data_AF-A0AAV0A6W5-F1
#
_entry.id   AF-A0AAV0A6W5-F1
#
_cell.length_a   1.000
_cell.length_b   1.000
_cell.length_c   1.000
_cell.angle_alpha   90.00
_cell.angle_beta   90.00
_cell.angle_gamma   90.00
#
_symmetry.space_group_name_H-M   'P 1'
#
loop_
_entity.id
_entity.type
_entity.pdbx_description
1 polymer ?
#
loop_
_entity_poly.entity_id
_entity_poly.type
_entity_poly.pdbx_seq_one_letter_code
_entity_poly.pdbx_strand_id
1 'polypeptide(L)'
;MYKKLFKVSQRLMLLQKMKNNFGDQNTERACLLQATETASKRNLRLLQDIEAAEKSLQTRLKPHPQPAVRSLETRYWASVEEHVPKWEQFLLGKAPYPVGGENQNEYESPLKVSG
;
A
#
# COMPACT_ATOMS: atom_id res chain seq x y z
N MET A 1 49.21 -61.72 12.15
CA MET A 1 49.31 -60.47 12.93
C MET A 1 49.04 -59.22 12.08
N TYR A 2 49.71 -59.03 10.94
CA TYR A 2 49.60 -57.83 10.08
C TYR A 2 48.19 -57.47 9.57
N LYS A 3 47.38 -58.44 9.12
CA LYS A 3 46.00 -58.19 8.65
C LYS A 3 45.11 -57.54 9.71
N LYS A 4 45.34 -57.80 11.00
CA LYS A 4 44.54 -57.23 12.10
C LYS A 4 44.90 -55.76 12.34
N LEU A 5 46.19 -55.44 12.34
CA LEU A 5 46.68 -54.05 12.44
C LEU A 5 46.22 -53.17 11.28
N PHE A 6 46.22 -53.70 10.05
CA PHE A 6 45.72 -52.98 8.88
C PHE A 6 44.23 -52.62 9.00
N LYS A 7 43.39 -53.58 9.40
CA LYS A 7 41.94 -53.35 9.60
C LYS A 7 41.67 -52.31 10.69
N VAL A 8 42.44 -52.36 11.79
CA VAL A 8 42.33 -51.37 12.87
C VAL A 8 42.72 -49.97 12.37
N SER A 9 43.79 -49.87 11.58
CA SER A 9 44.25 -48.60 11.01
C SER A 9 43.24 -47.99 10.04
N GLN A 10 42.62 -48.79 9.16
CA GLN A 10 41.55 -48.32 8.27
C GLN A 10 40.33 -47.81 9.04
N ARG A 11 39.91 -48.54 10.08
CA ARG A 11 38.78 -48.12 10.92
C ARG A 11 39.07 -46.81 11.63
N LEU A 12 40.29 -46.64 12.16
CA LEU A 12 40.71 -45.40 12.82
C LEU A 12 40.65 -44.21 11.84
N MET A 13 41.18 -44.39 10.62
CA MET A 13 41.15 -43.35 9.59
C MET A 13 39.73 -42.95 9.21
N LEU A 14 38.83 -43.93 9.05
CA LEU A 14 37.42 -43.67 8.75
C LEU A 14 36.72 -42.92 9.89
N LEU A 15 36.92 -43.35 11.14
CA LEU A 15 36.35 -42.69 12.32
C LEU A 15 36.83 -41.24 12.45
N GLN A 16 38.11 -41.00 12.20
CA GLN A 16 38.67 -39.64 12.23
C GLN A 16 38.07 -38.77 11.12
N LYS A 17 37.91 -39.31 9.90
CA LYS A 17 37.24 -38.60 8.79
C LYS A 17 35.79 -38.26 9.13
N MET A 18 35.04 -39.21 9.70
CA MET A 18 33.64 -38.99 10.10
C MET A 18 33.54 -37.93 11.21
N LYS A 19 34.47 -37.95 12.18
CA LYS A 19 34.53 -36.95 13.25
C LYS A 19 34.77 -35.54 12.70
N ASN A 20 35.72 -35.39 11.78
CA ASN A 20 36.05 -34.10 11.19
C ASN A 20 34.88 -33.55 10.36
N ASN A 21 34.30 -34.37 9.47
CA ASN A 21 33.14 -33.97 8.66
C ASN A 21 31.95 -33.53 9.53
N PHE A 22 31.72 -34.21 10.66
CA PHE A 22 30.65 -33.83 11.59
C PHE A 22 30.92 -32.47 12.25
N GLY A 23 32.17 -32.21 12.65
CA GLY A 23 32.59 -30.92 13.18
C GLY A 23 32.36 -29.80 12.16
N ASP A 24 32.82 -29.99 10.92
CA ASP A 24 32.70 -28.99 9.85
C ASP A 24 31.22 -28.66 9.57
N GLN A 25 30.38 -29.69 9.39
CA GLN A 25 28.93 -29.50 9.18
C GLN A 25 28.26 -28.78 10.35
N ASN A 26 28.69 -29.04 11.59
CA ASN A 26 28.14 -28.38 12.76
C ASN A 26 28.52 -26.88 12.78
N THR A 27 29.76 -26.56 12.43
CA THR A 27 30.21 -25.16 12.31
C THR A 27 29.50 -24.42 11.18
N GLU A 28 29.32 -25.05 10.02
CA GLU A 28 28.58 -24.48 8.89
C GLU A 28 27.12 -24.20 9.27
N ARG A 29 26.45 -25.15 9.91
CA ARG A 29 25.08 -24.96 10.42
C ARG A 29 24.99 -23.82 11.43
N ALA A 30 25.96 -23.70 12.34
CA ALA A 30 25.99 -22.60 13.30
C ALA A 30 26.16 -21.24 12.61
N CYS A 31 27.05 -21.14 11.61
CA CYS A 31 27.23 -19.93 10.79
C CYS A 31 25.95 -19.57 10.02
N LEU A 32 25.30 -20.55 9.40
CA LEU A 32 24.03 -20.33 8.70
C LEU A 32 22.93 -19.84 9.64
N LEU A 33 22.77 -20.47 10.81
CA LEU A 33 21.81 -20.03 11.81
C LEU A 33 22.07 -18.58 12.24
N GLN A 34 23.31 -18.24 12.54
CA GLN A 34 23.68 -16.86 12.91
C GLN A 34 23.38 -15.86 11.78
N ALA A 35 23.68 -16.21 10.53
CA ALA A 35 23.39 -15.37 9.37
C ALA A 35 21.87 -15.17 9.19
N THR A 36 21.08 -16.23 9.32
CA THR A 36 19.62 -16.16 9.22
C THR A 36 19.00 -15.33 10.35
N GLU A 37 19.48 -15.49 11.59
CA GLU A 37 19.01 -14.70 12.72
C GLU A 37 19.35 -13.21 12.55
N THR A 38 20.57 -12.91 12.10
CA THR A 38 21.00 -11.53 11.84
C THR A 38 20.18 -10.90 10.71
N ALA A 39 19.96 -11.63 9.62
CA ALA A 39 19.10 -11.20 8.52
C ALA A 39 17.66 -10.97 8.99
N SER A 40 17.11 -11.87 9.81
CA SER A 40 15.76 -11.76 10.38
C SER A 40 15.62 -10.50 11.24
N LYS A 41 16.57 -10.25 12.16
CA LYS A 41 16.59 -9.02 12.99
C LYS A 41 16.66 -7.75 12.14
N ARG A 42 17.49 -7.75 11.10
CA ARG A 42 17.58 -6.61 10.16
C ARG A 42 16.26 -6.40 9.42
N ASN A 43 15.68 -7.47 8.88
CA ASN A 43 14.43 -7.41 8.12
C ASN A 43 13.27 -6.91 8.99
N LEU A 44 13.22 -7.33 10.26
CA LEU A 44 12.21 -6.84 11.21
C LEU A 44 12.31 -5.31 11.41
N ARG A 45 13.53 -4.78 11.59
CA ARG A 45 13.74 -3.32 11.72
C ARG A 45 13.32 -2.57 10.46
N LEU A 46 13.71 -3.08 9.28
CA LEU A 46 13.32 -2.48 8.00
C LEU A 46 11.80 -2.43 7.83
N LEU A 47 11.09 -3.49 8.23
CA LEU A 47 9.63 -3.52 8.17
C LEU A 47 9.00 -2.46 9.10
N GLN A 48 9.55 -2.29 10.31
CA GLN A 48 9.11 -1.25 11.24
C GLN A 48 9.32 0.16 10.67
N ASP A 49 10.48 0.41 10.07
CA ASP A 49 10.80 1.69 9.44
C ASP A 49 9.87 1.99 8.25
N ILE A 50 9.57 0.97 7.43
CA ILE A 50 8.61 1.08 6.31
C ILE A 50 7.20 1.41 6.84
N GLU A 51 6.73 0.71 7.87
CA GLU A 51 5.42 0.98 8.47
C GLU A 51 5.35 2.41 9.05
N ALA A 52 6.41 2.86 9.72
CA ALA A 52 6.50 4.22 10.24
C ALA A 52 6.47 5.26 9.11
N ALA A 53 7.23 5.03 8.03
CA ALA A 53 7.23 5.89 6.85
C ALA A 53 5.85 5.94 6.18
N GLU A 54 5.17 4.79 6.07
CA GLU A 54 3.82 4.71 5.52
C GLU A 54 2.84 5.54 6.35
N LYS A 55 2.83 5.38 7.68
CA LYS A 55 1.95 6.17 8.57
C LYS A 55 2.22 7.67 8.43
N SER A 56 3.49 8.07 8.36
CA SER A 56 3.89 9.46 8.13
C SER A 56 3.44 9.99 6.76
N LEU A 57 3.45 9.16 5.73
CA LEU A 57 2.92 9.55 4.42
C LEU A 57 1.39 9.66 4.44
N GLN A 58 0.69 8.70 5.06
CA GLN A 58 -0.77 8.74 5.17
C GLN A 58 -1.26 9.98 5.92
N THR A 59 -0.58 10.42 6.98
CA THR A 59 -0.94 11.66 7.69
C THR A 59 -0.75 12.89 6.81
N ARG A 60 0.31 12.93 6.00
CA ARG A 60 0.55 14.02 5.03
C ARG A 60 -0.41 14.01 3.85
N LEU A 61 -0.81 12.82 3.38
CA LEU A 61 -1.66 12.61 2.21
C LEU A 61 -3.16 12.62 2.53
N LYS A 62 -3.55 12.66 3.80
CA LYS A 62 -4.91 13.00 4.23
C LYS A 62 -4.97 14.50 4.59
N PRO A 63 -4.86 15.44 3.62
CA PRO A 63 -5.22 16.80 3.93
C PRO A 63 -6.71 16.78 4.28
N HIS A 64 -7.02 17.09 5.53
CA HIS A 64 -8.38 17.47 5.86
C HIS A 64 -8.69 18.69 5.01
N PRO A 65 -9.66 18.63 4.07
CA PRO A 65 -9.96 19.80 3.26
C PRO A 65 -10.29 20.96 4.21
N GLN A 66 -9.73 22.14 3.92
CA GLN A 66 -9.99 23.29 4.78
C GLN A 66 -11.51 23.47 4.92
N PRO A 67 -12.02 23.85 6.10
CA PRO A 67 -13.46 23.92 6.34
C PRO A 67 -14.22 24.71 5.26
N ALA A 68 -13.62 25.79 4.74
CA ALA A 68 -14.16 26.58 3.64
C ALA A 68 -14.30 25.80 2.32
N VAL A 69 -13.31 24.98 1.96
CA VAL A 69 -13.34 24.12 0.76
C VAL A 69 -14.43 23.05 0.90
N ARG A 70 -14.55 22.44 2.08
CA ARG A 70 -15.60 21.45 2.36
C ARG A 70 -17.00 22.06 2.34
N SER A 71 -17.16 23.28 2.87
CA SER A 71 -18.42 24.02 2.78
C SER A 71 -18.78 24.38 1.34
N LEU A 72 -17.78 24.76 0.53
CA LEU A 72 -17.96 25.04 -0.89
C LEU A 72 -18.36 23.77 -1.66
N GLU A 73 -17.69 22.64 -1.44
CA GLU A 73 -18.05 21.34 -2.02
C GLU A 73 -19.49 20.96 -1.68
N THR A 74 -19.88 21.13 -0.42
CA THR A 74 -21.25 20.83 0.03
C THR A 74 -22.28 21.71 -0.68
N ARG A 75 -22.01 23.02 -0.79
CA ARG A 75 -22.89 23.96 -1.51
C ARG A 75 -22.93 23.65 -3.01
N TYR A 76 -21.79 23.29 -3.60
CA TYR A 76 -21.68 22.91 -5.00
C TYR A 76 -22.53 21.68 -5.29
N TRP A 77 -22.38 20.60 -4.52
CA TRP A 77 -23.18 19.38 -4.70
C TRP A 77 -24.67 19.63 -4.47
N ALA A 78 -25.05 20.48 -3.50
CA ALA A 78 -26.44 20.89 -3.32
C ALA A 78 -26.99 21.68 -4.53
N SER A 79 -26.19 22.59 -5.08
CA SER A 79 -26.55 23.33 -6.29
C SER A 79 -26.63 22.42 -7.51
N VAL A 80 -25.73 21.44 -7.64
CA VAL A 80 -25.80 20.43 -8.69
C VAL A 80 -27.12 19.70 -8.58
N GLU A 81 -27.48 19.16 -7.40
CA GLU A 81 -28.75 18.46 -7.17
C GLU A 81 -29.99 19.31 -7.51
N GLU A 82 -29.97 20.59 -7.13
CA GLU A 82 -31.05 21.54 -7.46
C GLU A 82 -31.19 21.77 -8.97
N HIS A 83 -30.08 21.76 -9.70
CA HIS A 83 -30.02 21.99 -11.14
C HIS A 83 -29.92 20.69 -11.94
N VAL A 84 -29.94 19.51 -11.27
CA VAL A 84 -29.98 18.22 -11.95
C VAL A 84 -31.24 18.25 -12.81
N PRO A 85 -31.12 18.10 -14.13
CA PRO A 85 -32.28 18.01 -14.98
C PRO A 85 -33.20 16.92 -14.43
N LYS A 86 -34.52 17.14 -14.45
CA LYS A 86 -35.53 16.16 -13.98
C LYS A 86 -35.63 14.93 -14.91
N TRP A 87 -34.52 14.54 -15.52
CA TRP A 87 -34.34 13.33 -16.31
C TRP A 87 -34.82 12.11 -15.57
N GLU A 88 -34.73 12.04 -14.23
CA GLU A 88 -35.34 10.95 -13.47
C GLU A 88 -36.84 10.80 -13.75
N GLN A 89 -37.61 11.88 -13.73
CA GLN A 89 -39.05 11.83 -14.01
C GLN A 89 -39.34 11.46 -15.47
N PHE A 90 -38.48 11.91 -16.38
CA PHE A 90 -38.53 11.54 -17.80
C PHE A 90 -38.21 10.04 -18.02
N LEU A 91 -37.13 9.54 -17.41
CA LEU A 91 -36.69 8.15 -17.48
C LEU A 91 -37.72 7.19 -16.86
N LEU A 92 -38.48 7.66 -15.87
CA LEU A 92 -39.61 6.95 -15.27
C LEU A 92 -40.91 7.05 -16.10
N GLY A 93 -40.88 7.71 -17.26
CA GLY A 93 -42.05 7.89 -18.14
C GLY A 93 -43.13 8.83 -17.57
N LYS A 94 -42.81 9.58 -16.52
CA LYS A 94 -43.73 10.50 -15.83
C LYS A 94 -43.66 11.93 -16.35
N ALA A 95 -42.67 12.25 -17.18
CA ALA A 95 -42.49 13.57 -17.80
C ALA A 95 -42.12 13.46 -19.29
N PRO A 96 -42.46 14.45 -20.13
CA PRO A 96 -42.03 14.53 -21.53
C PRO A 96 -40.51 14.70 -21.67
N TYR A 97 -39.97 14.43 -22.87
CA TYR A 97 -38.55 14.60 -23.16
C TYR A 97 -38.11 16.05 -22.87
N PRO A 98 -37.11 16.27 -22.01
CA PRO A 98 -36.57 17.60 -21.80
C PRO A 98 -35.82 17.99 -23.07
N VAL A 99 -36.47 18.81 -23.90
CA VAL A 99 -35.82 19.48 -25.02
C VAL A 99 -34.66 20.28 -24.45
N GLY A 100 -33.44 19.96 -24.87
CA GLY A 100 -32.22 20.61 -24.39
C GLY A 100 -32.39 22.13 -24.46
N GLY A 101 -32.28 22.79 -23.31
CA GLY A 101 -32.60 24.20 -23.18
C GLY A 101 -31.79 25.05 -24.17
N GLU A 102 -32.51 25.78 -25.03
CA GLU A 102 -31.94 26.91 -25.73
C GLU A 102 -31.53 27.96 -24.69
N ASN A 103 -30.28 28.42 -24.76
CA ASN A 103 -29.67 29.36 -23.82
C ASN A 103 -30.48 30.67 -23.71
N GLN A 104 -31.32 30.81 -22.70
CA GLN A 104 -31.84 32.11 -22.30
C GLN A 104 -30.83 32.79 -21.38
N ASN A 105 -29.82 33.39 -22.01
CA ASN A 105 -28.99 34.42 -21.37
C ASN A 105 -29.84 35.68 -21.22
N GLU A 106 -30.71 35.73 -20.22
CA GLU A 106 -31.43 36.96 -19.85
C GLU A 106 -30.72 37.59 -18.64
N TYR A 107 -29.50 38.06 -18.87
CA TYR A 107 -28.87 39.08 -18.03
C TYR A 107 -29.32 40.46 -18.52
N GLU A 108 -30.58 40.81 -18.28
CA GLU A 108 -31.00 42.22 -18.32
C GLU A 108 -30.97 42.77 -16.89
N SER A 109 -29.83 43.35 -16.50
CA SER A 109 -29.80 44.38 -15.46
C SER A 109 -29.94 45.74 -16.13
N PRO A 110 -31.03 46.50 -15.93
CA PRO A 110 -31.06 47.89 -16.37
C PRO A 110 -30.27 48.75 -15.38
N LEU A 111 -29.02 49.03 -15.73
CA LEU A 111 -28.29 50.20 -15.25
C LEU A 111 -29.05 51.46 -15.71
N LYS A 112 -29.79 52.10 -14.81
CA LYS A 112 -30.21 53.49 -15.00
C LYS A 112 -29.14 54.41 -14.41
N VAL A 113 -28.33 54.95 -15.31
CA VAL A 113 -27.51 56.15 -15.11
C VAL A 113 -28.27 57.31 -15.73
N SER A 114 -28.58 58.33 -14.93
CA SER A 114 -28.98 59.71 -15.33
C SER A 114 -29.11 60.46 -14.00
N GLY A 115 -28.59 61.65 -13.77
CA GLY A 115 -27.96 62.69 -14.59
C GLY A 115 -27.97 63.93 -13.71
#